data_AF-E1F9U1-F1
#
_entry.id   AF-E1F9U1-F1
#
_cell.length_a   1.000
_cell.length_b   1.000
_cell.length_c   1.000
_cell.angle_alpha   90.00
_cell.angle_beta   90.00
_cell.angle_gamma   90.00
#
_symmetry.space_group_name_H-M   'P 1'
#
loop_
_entity.id
_entity.type
_entity.pdbx_description
1 polymer ?
#
loop_
_entity_poly.entity_id
_entity_poly.type
_entity_poly.pdbx_seq_one_letter_code
_entity_poly.pdbx_strand_id
1 'polypeptide(L)'
;MLYIAVLAFTWLALADLAPKSCDGDGATSCAPGTNCLDVKVAGQPKEVCTKCESTHVPIDGACKPKAPEEDKCSRPTEGDDGTCAACKGAYYLYKGGCYTKCPQGTPNSETNTCDGAPAPDCNVPNCDTCSEDKRTCEACRSGYFLTPEKNDCLISCPGGSYATGRTCTPCHSTCSSCSDATENSCTTCYPGSVLSRNGGKATGACIPECTGGYAENCEATRCTAVVGGSKYCSKCRTGYAPVDGICVSTASRAPAGCTPGDGVCDACTGTYFLQSGGCYNAGTFPGNTSCIVASGDGKCATCANGQDADPQTGSCPSCPANCSKCSGDSSAKTCTECYSGYYLDAGKVCKKCSETSGNIQGVPSCMSCKAPSSPSALTPVTCYVTQQRTDDGAGGSVNKGGLSTGAIAGIAVAVVIVVGGLVGFLCWWFLCRGKA
;
A
#
# COMPACT_ATOMS: atom_id res chain seq x y z
N MET A 1 -35.58 36.53 37.82
CA MET A 1 -34.15 36.80 38.04
C MET A 1 -33.38 35.50 37.85
N LEU A 2 -32.82 35.27 36.67
CA LEU A 2 -31.59 34.49 36.48
C LEU A 2 -31.10 34.74 35.05
N TYR A 3 -30.47 35.90 34.88
CA TYR A 3 -29.59 36.20 33.76
C TYR A 3 -28.18 35.79 34.19
N ILE A 4 -27.32 35.44 33.22
CA ILE A 4 -25.89 35.10 33.32
C ILE A 4 -25.60 33.59 33.45
N ALA A 5 -25.40 32.92 32.30
CA ALA A 5 -24.35 31.92 32.07
C ALA A 5 -24.47 31.25 30.68
N VAL A 6 -24.39 32.01 29.57
CA VAL A 6 -24.12 31.44 28.24
C VAL A 6 -23.24 32.41 27.43
N LEU A 7 -22.00 32.61 27.88
CA LEU A 7 -20.95 33.24 27.08
C LEU A 7 -19.59 32.72 27.55
N ALA A 8 -19.17 31.57 27.03
CA ALA A 8 -17.78 31.20 26.79
C ALA A 8 -17.75 29.82 26.10
N PHE A 9 -16.78 29.63 25.20
CA PHE A 9 -16.46 28.39 24.48
C PHE A 9 -17.21 28.09 23.19
N THR A 10 -17.13 29.01 22.23
CA THR A 10 -17.09 28.62 20.81
C THR A 10 -16.18 29.57 20.03
N TRP A 11 -14.86 29.41 20.12
CA TRP A 11 -13.92 29.92 19.11
C TRP A 11 -12.78 28.92 18.91
N LEU A 12 -12.74 28.36 17.70
CA LEU A 12 -11.61 27.84 16.92
C LEU A 12 -10.68 26.78 17.55
N ALA A 13 -10.86 25.54 17.10
CA ALA A 13 -9.76 24.62 16.87
C ALA A 13 -9.96 23.94 15.51
N LEU A 14 -9.73 24.70 14.43
CA LEU A 14 -9.15 24.16 13.22
C LEU A 14 -7.70 23.82 13.57
N ALA A 15 -7.45 22.58 14.00
CA ALA A 15 -6.11 22.03 13.98
C ALA A 15 -5.89 21.54 12.55
N ASP A 16 -5.34 22.41 11.71
CA ASP A 16 -4.66 22.02 10.48
C ASP A 16 -3.72 20.84 10.78
N LEU A 17 -3.60 19.91 9.84
CA LEU A 17 -2.54 18.91 9.80
C LEU A 17 -1.21 19.60 10.08
N ALA A 18 -0.69 19.52 11.31
CA ALA A 18 0.48 20.28 11.69
C ALA A 18 1.68 19.82 10.83
N PRO A 19 2.24 20.71 9.99
CA PRO A 19 3.55 20.52 9.38
C PRO A 19 4.58 20.16 10.45
N LYS A 20 5.60 19.37 10.10
CA LYS A 20 6.75 19.19 11.00
C LYS A 20 7.35 20.56 11.32
N SER A 21 7.28 21.01 12.58
CA SER A 21 7.96 22.22 13.04
C SER A 21 9.47 21.98 13.01
N CYS A 22 10.21 22.99 12.59
CA CYS A 22 11.67 22.94 12.59
C CYS A 22 12.14 23.06 14.05
N ASP A 23 12.55 21.95 14.67
CA ASP A 23 12.89 21.90 16.10
C ASP A 23 14.41 21.72 16.33
N GLY A 24 15.23 21.60 15.28
CA GLY A 24 16.69 21.46 15.35
C GLY A 24 17.51 22.74 15.16
N ASP A 25 18.84 22.65 15.33
CA ASP A 25 19.81 23.78 15.21
C ASP A 25 19.80 24.52 13.84
N GLY A 26 19.18 23.95 12.81
CA GLY A 26 18.98 24.57 11.49
C GLY A 26 17.72 25.43 11.35
N ALA A 27 16.89 25.50 12.39
CA ALA A 27 15.56 26.13 12.38
C ALA A 27 15.55 27.66 12.52
N THR A 28 16.65 28.26 13.00
CA THR A 28 16.74 29.72 13.15
C THR A 28 16.56 30.41 11.80
N SER A 29 15.54 31.28 11.69
CA SER A 29 15.17 31.98 10.44
C SER A 29 14.73 31.07 9.28
N CYS A 30 14.29 29.84 9.56
CA CYS A 30 13.54 29.03 8.59
C CYS A 30 12.11 29.57 8.45
N ALA A 31 11.60 29.67 7.22
CA ALA A 31 10.27 30.23 7.01
C ALA A 31 9.19 29.33 7.61
N PRO A 32 8.13 29.89 8.22
CA PRO A 32 7.02 29.11 8.75
C PRO A 32 6.35 28.28 7.65
N GLY A 33 5.90 27.06 7.99
CA GLY A 33 5.27 26.11 7.06
C GLY A 33 6.01 24.76 6.96
N THR A 34 5.69 23.95 5.95
CA THR A 34 6.33 22.63 5.68
C THR A 34 7.69 22.76 4.99
N ASN A 35 8.60 23.59 5.52
CA ASN A 35 9.88 23.91 4.89
C ASN A 35 11.08 23.14 5.49
N CYS A 36 10.84 22.20 6.40
CA CYS A 36 11.87 21.36 6.99
C CYS A 36 11.73 19.89 6.56
N LEU A 37 12.85 19.25 6.25
CA LEU A 37 12.92 17.89 5.72
C LEU A 37 14.02 17.09 6.44
N ASP A 38 13.74 15.82 6.74
CA ASP A 38 14.76 14.87 7.17
C ASP A 38 15.44 14.26 5.94
N VAL A 39 16.73 14.51 5.80
CA VAL A 39 17.56 14.01 4.70
C VAL A 39 18.81 13.33 5.22
N LYS A 40 19.59 12.70 4.33
CA LYS A 40 20.90 12.15 4.67
C LYS A 40 22.00 12.93 3.96
N VAL A 41 22.62 13.88 4.66
CA VAL A 41 23.78 14.60 4.10
C VAL A 41 25.04 13.81 4.43
N ALA A 42 25.78 13.38 3.41
CA ALA A 42 26.97 12.53 3.58
C ALA A 42 26.71 11.23 4.37
N GLY A 43 25.51 10.65 4.23
CA GLY A 43 25.11 9.43 4.93
C GLY A 43 24.65 9.63 6.38
N GLN A 44 24.73 10.85 6.92
CA GLN A 44 24.26 11.18 8.27
C GLN A 44 22.86 11.79 8.22
N PRO A 45 21.91 11.33 9.07
CA PRO A 45 20.59 11.93 9.17
C PRO A 45 20.71 13.39 9.63
N LYS A 46 20.06 14.30 8.90
CA LYS A 46 20.08 15.73 9.18
C LYS A 46 18.71 16.33 8.83
N GLU A 47 18.17 17.11 9.75
CA GLU A 47 17.03 17.99 9.46
C GLU A 47 17.55 19.24 8.74
N VAL A 48 16.95 19.56 7.59
CA VAL A 48 17.36 20.69 6.75
C VAL A 48 16.17 21.58 6.43
N CYS A 49 16.40 22.89 6.45
CA CYS A 49 15.45 23.87 5.96
C CYS A 49 15.61 24.04 4.43
N THR A 50 14.51 24.01 3.68
CA THR A 50 14.47 24.21 2.22
C THR A 50 14.00 25.59 1.81
N LYS A 51 13.49 26.39 2.75
CA LYS A 51 13.05 27.76 2.52
C LYS A 51 13.17 28.60 3.79
N CYS A 52 13.96 29.66 3.72
CA CYS A 52 14.22 30.55 4.83
C CYS A 52 13.33 31.79 4.80
N GLU A 53 13.37 32.60 5.85
CA GLU A 53 12.81 33.94 5.83
C GLU A 53 13.44 34.79 4.72
N SER A 54 12.76 35.85 4.28
CA SER A 54 13.16 36.70 3.15
C SER A 54 14.50 37.42 3.31
N THR A 55 15.20 37.29 4.44
CA THR A 55 16.55 37.82 4.66
C THR A 55 17.65 36.75 4.62
N HIS A 56 17.28 35.48 4.55
CA HIS A 56 18.17 34.31 4.59
C HIS A 56 17.99 33.36 3.39
N VAL A 57 18.98 32.53 3.11
CA VAL A 57 18.91 31.41 2.15
C VAL A 57 19.41 30.10 2.78
N PRO A 58 18.95 28.93 2.31
CA PRO A 58 19.40 27.66 2.88
C PRO A 58 20.76 27.24 2.30
N ILE A 59 21.77 27.16 3.17
CA ILE A 59 23.12 26.69 2.84
C ILE A 59 23.45 25.50 3.74
N ASP A 60 23.76 24.36 3.14
CA ASP A 60 23.98 23.08 3.82
C ASP A 60 22.85 22.71 4.82
N GLY A 61 21.63 23.15 4.50
CA GLY A 61 20.42 22.89 5.28
C GLY A 61 20.16 23.83 6.46
N ALA A 62 20.98 24.86 6.66
CA ALA A 62 20.74 25.91 7.65
C ALA A 62 20.47 27.25 6.96
N CYS A 63 19.62 28.09 7.56
CA CYS A 63 19.38 29.42 7.05
C CYS A 63 20.55 30.36 7.37
N LYS A 64 21.15 30.92 6.33
CA LYS A 64 22.28 31.85 6.42
C LYS A 64 21.91 33.21 5.83
N PRO A 65 22.42 34.33 6.39
CA PRO A 65 22.15 35.66 5.86
C PRO A 65 22.58 35.74 4.40
N LYS A 66 21.83 36.43 3.56
CA LYS A 66 22.06 36.38 2.11
C LYS A 66 23.36 37.05 1.64
N ALA A 67 23.71 38.20 2.23
CA ALA A 67 24.85 39.01 1.78
C ALA A 67 26.21 38.28 1.81
N PRO A 68 26.57 37.52 2.88
CA PRO A 68 27.84 36.78 2.88
C PRO A 68 27.84 35.50 2.00
N GLU A 69 26.71 35.11 1.41
CA GLU A 69 26.56 33.81 0.72
C GLU A 69 26.34 33.94 -0.81
N GLU A 70 26.59 35.13 -1.36
CA GLU A 70 26.41 35.43 -2.79
C GLU A 70 27.33 34.60 -3.71
N ASP A 71 28.46 34.12 -3.19
CA ASP A 71 29.39 33.24 -3.88
C ASP A 71 28.95 31.77 -3.91
N LYS A 72 27.88 31.43 -3.20
CA LYS A 72 27.35 30.05 -3.09
C LYS A 72 25.98 29.89 -3.72
N CYS A 73 25.21 30.96 -3.78
CA CYS A 73 23.80 30.93 -4.19
C CYS A 73 23.43 32.18 -5.01
N SER A 74 22.73 31.97 -6.12
CA SER A 74 22.03 33.01 -6.88
C SER A 74 20.56 33.02 -6.47
N ARG A 75 19.98 34.21 -6.30
CA ARG A 75 18.58 34.37 -5.93
C ARG A 75 17.65 34.33 -7.15
N PRO A 76 16.36 34.03 -6.98
CA PRO A 76 15.37 34.23 -8.03
C PRO A 76 15.35 35.68 -8.52
N THR A 77 15.12 35.87 -9.81
CA THR A 77 15.04 37.21 -10.43
C THR A 77 13.76 37.96 -10.09
N GLU A 78 12.74 37.25 -9.60
CA GLU A 78 11.47 37.81 -9.14
C GLU A 78 11.10 37.26 -7.76
N GLY A 79 11.02 38.16 -6.77
CA GLY A 79 10.68 37.82 -5.38
C GLY A 79 11.85 37.29 -4.57
N ASP A 80 12.02 37.81 -3.35
CA ASP A 80 13.04 37.32 -2.41
C ASP A 80 12.41 36.33 -1.43
N ASP A 81 12.02 35.16 -1.96
CA ASP A 81 11.18 34.21 -1.23
C ASP A 81 11.94 33.39 -0.17
N GLY A 82 13.26 33.55 -0.08
CA GLY A 82 14.10 32.83 0.89
C GLY A 82 14.60 31.47 0.39
N THR A 83 14.66 31.29 -0.94
CA THR A 83 15.28 30.13 -1.60
C THR A 83 16.45 30.55 -2.51
N CYS A 84 17.25 29.56 -2.91
CA CYS A 84 18.26 29.66 -3.95
C CYS A 84 17.69 29.21 -5.30
N ALA A 85 17.91 30.02 -6.34
CA ALA A 85 17.53 29.68 -7.72
C ALA A 85 18.62 28.88 -8.45
N ALA A 86 19.90 29.14 -8.13
CA ALA A 86 21.03 28.39 -8.66
C ALA A 86 22.17 28.38 -7.63
N CYS A 87 23.00 27.36 -7.64
CA CYS A 87 24.18 27.28 -6.77
C CYS A 87 25.45 27.59 -7.54
N LYS A 88 26.48 28.02 -6.82
CA LYS A 88 27.76 28.45 -7.38
C LYS A 88 28.91 27.66 -6.75
N GLY A 89 30.04 27.59 -7.45
CA GLY A 89 31.26 26.97 -6.95
C GLY A 89 31.09 25.47 -6.67
N ALA A 90 31.42 25.05 -5.46
CA ALA A 90 31.35 23.64 -5.04
C ALA A 90 29.99 23.24 -4.45
N TYR A 91 28.94 24.03 -4.68
CA TYR A 91 27.61 23.79 -4.12
C TYR A 91 26.64 23.27 -5.20
N TYR A 92 25.74 22.41 -4.76
CA TYR A 92 24.74 21.75 -5.58
C TYR A 92 23.33 22.07 -5.09
N LEU A 93 22.44 22.44 -6.01
CA LEU A 93 21.06 22.82 -5.72
C LEU A 93 20.22 21.59 -5.39
N TYR A 94 19.55 21.63 -4.24
CA TYR A 94 18.59 20.63 -3.78
C TYR A 94 17.44 21.33 -3.03
N LYS A 95 16.20 21.19 -3.54
CA LYS A 95 14.97 21.77 -2.96
C LYS A 95 15.17 23.19 -2.38
N GLY A 96 15.49 24.17 -3.23
CA GLY A 96 15.61 25.59 -2.84
C GLY A 96 16.83 25.95 -1.99
N GLY A 97 17.73 25.01 -1.68
CA GLY A 97 18.97 25.25 -0.93
C GLY A 97 20.23 24.77 -1.66
N CYS A 98 21.39 25.30 -1.26
CA CYS A 98 22.70 24.95 -1.83
C CYS A 98 23.53 24.11 -0.86
N TYR A 99 24.02 22.95 -1.31
CA TYR A 99 24.70 21.96 -0.48
C TYR A 99 26.06 21.57 -1.04
N THR A 100 27.05 21.42 -0.18
CA THR A 100 28.38 20.89 -0.56
C THR A 100 28.36 19.41 -0.94
N LYS A 101 27.37 18.67 -0.42
CA LYS A 101 27.10 17.26 -0.75
C LYS A 101 25.61 17.08 -0.92
N CYS A 102 25.22 16.41 -2.00
CA CYS A 102 23.81 16.17 -2.29
C CYS A 102 23.12 15.40 -1.16
N PRO A 103 22.04 15.97 -0.56
CA PRO A 103 21.24 15.26 0.44
C PRO A 103 20.53 14.03 -0.15
N GLN A 104 20.16 14.11 -1.43
CA GLN A 104 19.73 13.01 -2.28
C GLN A 104 20.18 13.27 -3.72
N GLY A 105 20.36 12.21 -4.50
CA GLY A 105 20.86 12.30 -5.86
C GLY A 105 22.40 12.34 -5.95
N THR A 106 22.90 12.46 -7.17
CA THR A 106 24.31 12.55 -7.52
C THR A 106 24.70 13.99 -7.87
N PRO A 107 25.82 14.52 -7.37
CA PRO A 107 26.28 15.85 -7.74
C PRO A 107 26.55 15.97 -9.25
N ASN A 108 26.01 17.00 -9.89
CA ASN A 108 26.34 17.39 -11.26
C ASN A 108 27.08 18.73 -11.23
N SER A 109 28.36 18.70 -11.59
CA SER A 109 29.25 19.88 -11.57
C SER A 109 29.10 20.78 -12.78
N GLU A 110 28.43 20.36 -13.85
CA GLU A 110 28.16 21.20 -15.03
C GLU A 110 27.02 22.17 -14.77
N THR A 111 26.02 21.72 -14.01
CA THR A 111 24.78 22.46 -13.71
C THR A 111 24.70 22.95 -12.27
N ASN A 112 25.64 22.55 -11.40
CA ASN A 112 25.59 22.80 -9.96
C ASN A 112 24.28 22.32 -9.32
N THR A 113 23.79 21.15 -9.73
CA THR A 113 22.54 20.52 -9.23
C THR A 113 22.80 19.15 -8.61
N CYS A 114 21.87 18.72 -7.77
CA CYS A 114 21.79 17.33 -7.33
C CYS A 114 20.88 16.54 -8.28
N ASP A 115 21.48 15.87 -9.26
CA ASP A 115 20.76 15.09 -10.26
C ASP A 115 20.21 13.81 -9.65
N GLY A 116 19.00 13.41 -10.04
CA GLY A 116 18.31 12.33 -9.33
C GLY A 116 17.82 12.73 -7.93
N ALA A 117 17.80 14.02 -7.56
CA ALA A 117 16.87 14.53 -6.54
C ALA A 117 15.48 14.72 -7.17
N PRO A 118 14.35 14.40 -6.50
CA PRO A 118 13.00 14.54 -7.07
C PRO A 118 12.84 15.89 -7.76
N ALA A 119 12.09 15.95 -8.88
CA ALA A 119 11.81 17.22 -9.56
C ALA A 119 11.45 18.28 -8.50
N PRO A 120 12.00 19.51 -8.57
CA PRO A 120 12.01 20.48 -7.47
C PRO A 120 10.62 20.87 -6.93
N ASP A 121 9.58 20.41 -7.61
CA ASP A 121 8.18 20.69 -7.36
C ASP A 121 7.30 19.44 -7.12
N CYS A 122 7.86 18.23 -7.22
CA CYS A 122 7.08 17.00 -7.14
C CYS A 122 7.25 16.31 -5.79
N ASN A 123 6.12 16.11 -5.10
CA ASN A 123 6.09 15.40 -3.82
C ASN A 123 6.09 13.86 -3.98
N VAL A 124 6.24 13.34 -5.20
CA VAL A 124 6.29 11.90 -5.48
C VAL A 124 7.75 11.43 -5.62
N PRO A 125 8.26 10.56 -4.72
CA PRO A 125 9.61 10.04 -4.79
C PRO A 125 9.88 9.30 -6.11
N ASN A 126 11.11 9.41 -6.64
CA ASN A 126 11.56 8.75 -7.88
C ASN A 126 10.76 9.10 -9.16
N CYS A 127 9.95 10.16 -9.12
CA CYS A 127 9.27 10.66 -10.30
C CYS A 127 10.20 11.55 -11.14
N ASP A 128 10.08 11.41 -12.46
CA ASP A 128 10.82 12.17 -13.48
C ASP A 128 9.97 13.30 -14.06
N THR A 129 8.69 13.03 -14.34
CA THR A 129 7.70 14.02 -14.83
C THR A 129 6.43 13.91 -14.02
N CYS A 130 5.91 15.03 -13.51
CA CYS A 130 4.74 15.06 -12.63
C CYS A 130 3.58 15.83 -13.27
N SER A 131 2.37 15.54 -12.81
CA SER A 131 1.17 16.25 -13.23
C SER A 131 1.27 17.75 -12.92
N GLU A 132 0.48 18.56 -13.63
CA GLU A 132 0.43 20.02 -13.43
C GLU A 132 0.15 20.42 -11.97
N ASP A 133 -0.69 19.64 -11.27
CA ASP A 133 -1.03 19.84 -9.86
C ASP A 133 0.01 19.29 -8.87
N LYS A 134 1.10 18.69 -9.38
CA LYS A 134 2.25 18.17 -8.64
C LYS A 134 1.91 17.04 -7.65
N ARG A 135 0.71 16.45 -7.74
CA ARG A 135 0.23 15.39 -6.84
C ARG A 135 0.44 13.98 -7.37
N THR A 136 0.59 13.83 -8.68
CA THR A 136 0.79 12.53 -9.32
C THR A 136 2.01 12.55 -10.24
N CYS A 137 2.52 11.37 -10.53
CA CYS A 137 3.62 11.13 -11.43
C CYS A 137 3.09 10.67 -12.79
N GLU A 138 3.62 11.23 -13.85
CA GLU A 138 3.32 10.86 -15.23
C GLU A 138 4.38 9.91 -15.79
N ALA A 139 5.64 10.08 -15.35
CA ALA A 139 6.74 9.21 -15.73
C ALA A 139 7.70 9.01 -14.55
N CYS A 140 7.96 7.74 -14.22
CA CYS A 140 8.98 7.38 -13.26
C CYS A 140 10.37 7.36 -13.89
N ARG A 141 11.38 7.56 -13.04
CA ARG A 141 12.78 7.40 -13.43
C ARG A 141 13.08 5.98 -13.89
N SER A 142 14.17 5.84 -14.64
CA SER A 142 14.68 4.52 -15.04
C SER A 142 14.90 3.63 -13.81
N GLY A 143 14.49 2.37 -13.90
CA GLY A 143 14.53 1.40 -12.79
C GLY A 143 13.32 1.41 -11.85
N TYR A 144 12.34 2.30 -12.07
CA TYR A 144 11.11 2.38 -11.29
C TYR A 144 9.86 2.20 -12.16
N PHE A 145 8.79 1.73 -11.54
CA PHE A 145 7.50 1.47 -12.14
C PHE A 145 6.44 2.39 -11.55
N LEU A 146 5.65 3.02 -12.42
CA LEU A 146 4.56 3.90 -12.02
C LEU A 146 3.38 3.08 -11.49
N THR A 147 2.91 3.40 -10.27
CA THR A 147 1.74 2.74 -9.68
C THR A 147 0.45 3.06 -10.47
N PRO A 148 -0.58 2.20 -10.42
CA PRO A 148 -1.87 2.49 -11.08
C PRO A 148 -2.50 3.82 -10.67
N GLU A 149 -2.44 4.16 -9.36
CA GLU A 149 -2.93 5.44 -8.82
C GLU A 149 -1.98 6.62 -9.12
N LYS A 150 -0.88 6.39 -9.84
CA LYS A 150 0.13 7.38 -10.25
C LYS A 150 0.76 8.19 -9.12
N ASN A 151 0.66 7.71 -7.89
CA ASN A 151 1.06 8.45 -6.69
C ASN A 151 2.39 7.98 -6.10
N ASP A 152 3.05 7.01 -6.74
CA ASP A 152 4.36 6.50 -6.31
C ASP A 152 5.11 5.87 -7.49
N CYS A 153 6.44 5.79 -7.34
CA CYS A 153 7.36 5.14 -8.27
C CYS A 153 8.15 4.08 -7.51
N LEU A 154 7.77 2.81 -7.72
CA LEU A 154 8.28 1.68 -6.94
C LEU A 154 9.30 0.87 -7.73
N ILE A 155 10.21 0.18 -7.05
CA ILE A 155 11.23 -0.68 -7.71
C ILE A 155 10.61 -1.96 -8.33
N SER A 156 9.41 -2.32 -7.88
CA SER A 156 8.60 -3.42 -8.39
C SER A 156 7.13 -3.05 -8.28
N CYS A 157 6.28 -3.69 -9.09
CA CYS A 157 4.86 -3.44 -9.02
C CYS A 157 4.27 -3.94 -7.69
N PRO A 158 3.39 -3.15 -7.06
CA PRO A 158 2.77 -3.53 -5.81
C PRO A 158 1.76 -4.67 -6.05
N GLY A 159 1.45 -5.43 -5.00
CA GLY A 159 0.45 -6.50 -5.08
C GLY A 159 -0.88 -5.99 -5.67
N GLY A 160 -1.57 -6.84 -6.42
CA GLY A 160 -2.74 -6.47 -7.21
C GLY A 160 -2.42 -5.83 -8.56
N SER A 161 -1.14 -5.78 -8.96
CA SER A 161 -0.73 -5.28 -10.27
C SER A 161 0.47 -6.05 -10.84
N TYR A 162 0.67 -5.94 -12.16
CA TYR A 162 1.79 -6.53 -12.90
C TYR A 162 2.49 -5.48 -13.78
N ALA A 163 3.75 -5.71 -14.12
CA ALA A 163 4.53 -4.77 -14.93
C ALA A 163 4.15 -4.85 -16.41
N THR A 164 3.80 -3.71 -17.00
CA THR A 164 3.68 -3.50 -18.45
C THR A 164 4.58 -2.32 -18.82
N GLY A 165 5.75 -2.63 -19.42
CA GLY A 165 6.80 -1.63 -19.61
C GLY A 165 7.31 -1.08 -18.28
N ARG A 166 7.30 0.25 -18.09
CA ARG A 166 7.66 0.93 -16.83
C ARG A 166 6.43 1.38 -16.02
N THR A 167 5.30 0.73 -16.24
CA THR A 167 4.04 1.03 -15.53
C THR A 167 3.47 -0.24 -14.93
N CYS A 168 2.74 -0.10 -13.83
CA CYS A 168 2.02 -1.19 -13.20
C CYS A 168 0.57 -1.16 -13.67
N THR A 169 0.11 -2.30 -14.19
CA THR A 169 -1.27 -2.50 -14.65
C THR A 169 -2.02 -3.35 -13.63
N PRO A 170 -3.24 -2.97 -13.21
CA PRO A 170 -4.02 -3.77 -12.28
C PRO A 170 -4.26 -5.21 -12.76
N CYS A 171 -4.22 -6.15 -11.83
CA CYS A 171 -4.69 -7.51 -12.03
C CYS A 171 -6.23 -7.57 -12.02
N HIS A 172 -6.79 -8.75 -12.32
CA HIS A 172 -8.16 -9.04 -11.90
C HIS A 172 -8.30 -8.85 -10.39
N SER A 173 -9.46 -8.35 -9.93
CA SER A 173 -9.65 -7.89 -8.54
C SER A 173 -9.51 -8.97 -7.46
N THR A 174 -9.47 -10.25 -7.84
CA THR A 174 -9.27 -11.37 -6.92
C THR A 174 -7.79 -11.78 -6.78
N CYS A 175 -6.90 -11.33 -7.66
CA CYS A 175 -5.50 -11.72 -7.67
C CYS A 175 -4.64 -10.78 -6.81
N SER A 176 -3.78 -11.32 -5.94
CA SER A 176 -2.73 -10.53 -5.28
C SER A 176 -1.48 -10.37 -6.14
N SER A 177 -1.28 -11.24 -7.13
CA SER A 177 -0.33 -11.10 -8.25
C SER A 177 -0.88 -11.85 -9.45
N CYS A 178 -0.51 -11.42 -10.66
CA CYS A 178 -1.01 -11.97 -11.91
C CYS A 178 0.03 -11.88 -13.03
N SER A 179 -0.25 -12.59 -14.13
CA SER A 179 0.52 -12.50 -15.37
C SER A 179 -0.10 -11.55 -16.40
N ASP A 180 -1.41 -11.32 -16.31
CA ASP A 180 -2.17 -10.34 -17.08
C ASP A 180 -3.41 -9.87 -16.29
N ALA A 181 -4.30 -9.09 -16.92
CA ALA A 181 -5.47 -8.53 -16.24
C ALA A 181 -6.68 -9.49 -16.12
N THR A 182 -6.61 -10.70 -16.68
CA THR A 182 -7.74 -11.64 -16.73
C THR A 182 -7.90 -12.44 -15.43
N GLU A 183 -9.12 -12.89 -15.14
CA GLU A 183 -9.47 -13.65 -13.93
C GLU A 183 -8.65 -14.94 -13.75
N ASN A 184 -8.28 -15.61 -14.85
CA ASN A 184 -7.59 -16.91 -14.82
C ASN A 184 -6.06 -16.79 -14.91
N SER A 185 -5.53 -15.57 -14.80
CA SER A 185 -4.09 -15.27 -14.89
C SER A 185 -3.43 -15.03 -13.53
N CYS A 186 -4.17 -15.20 -12.43
CA CYS A 186 -3.63 -15.03 -11.09
C CYS A 186 -2.47 -16.01 -10.86
N THR A 187 -1.41 -15.54 -10.23
CA THR A 187 -0.26 -16.34 -9.79
C THR A 187 -0.23 -16.49 -8.27
N THR A 188 -0.83 -15.54 -7.54
CA THR A 188 -1.07 -15.59 -6.09
C THR A 188 -2.42 -14.97 -5.76
N CYS A 189 -3.00 -15.38 -4.63
CA CYS A 189 -4.29 -14.89 -4.15
C CYS A 189 -4.14 -14.06 -2.87
N TYR A 190 -5.13 -13.20 -2.58
CA TYR A 190 -5.22 -12.52 -1.29
C TYR A 190 -5.54 -13.53 -0.17
N PRO A 191 -5.13 -13.25 1.09
CA PRO A 191 -5.51 -14.07 2.24
C PRO A 191 -7.02 -14.31 2.31
N GLY A 192 -7.43 -15.55 2.57
CA GLY A 192 -8.83 -15.99 2.51
C GLY A 192 -9.27 -16.56 1.16
N SER A 193 -8.37 -16.65 0.18
CA SER A 193 -8.63 -17.21 -1.15
C SER A 193 -7.51 -18.16 -1.59
N VAL A 194 -7.87 -19.13 -2.43
CA VAL A 194 -7.00 -20.20 -2.93
C VAL A 194 -6.95 -20.18 -4.46
N LEU A 195 -5.82 -20.60 -5.04
CA LEU A 195 -5.59 -20.51 -6.49
C LEU A 195 -6.10 -21.75 -7.22
N SER A 196 -7.30 -21.68 -7.78
CA SER A 196 -7.89 -22.74 -8.60
C SER A 196 -7.25 -22.80 -9.99
N ARG A 197 -6.44 -23.82 -10.23
CA ARG A 197 -5.72 -24.04 -11.50
C ARG A 197 -6.55 -24.86 -12.47
N ASN A 198 -6.61 -24.42 -13.72
CA ASN A 198 -7.18 -25.20 -14.81
C ASN A 198 -6.08 -26.02 -15.49
N GLY A 199 -6.07 -27.34 -15.27
CA GLY A 199 -5.25 -28.28 -16.04
C GLY A 199 -3.73 -28.14 -15.88
N GLY A 200 -3.23 -27.95 -14.65
CA GLY A 200 -1.78 -27.97 -14.37
C GLY A 200 -1.00 -26.72 -14.79
N LYS A 201 -1.69 -25.63 -15.14
CA LYS A 201 -1.06 -24.33 -15.46
C LYS A 201 -0.49 -23.64 -14.23
N ALA A 202 0.52 -22.79 -14.42
CA ALA A 202 1.09 -21.96 -13.37
C ALA A 202 0.11 -20.89 -12.85
N THR A 203 -0.87 -20.51 -13.67
CA THR A 203 -1.90 -19.51 -13.36
C THR A 203 -3.26 -20.14 -13.11
N GLY A 204 -4.16 -19.38 -12.49
CA GLY A 204 -5.52 -19.81 -12.20
C GLY A 204 -6.43 -18.67 -11.77
N ALA A 205 -7.63 -19.01 -11.33
CA ALA A 205 -8.58 -18.07 -10.72
C ALA A 205 -8.50 -18.18 -9.20
N CYS A 206 -8.56 -17.04 -8.51
CA CYS A 206 -8.65 -17.02 -7.05
C CYS A 206 -10.09 -17.20 -6.59
N ILE A 207 -10.37 -18.29 -5.88
CA ILE A 207 -11.69 -18.62 -5.32
C ILE A 207 -11.64 -18.58 -3.79
N PRO A 208 -12.77 -18.42 -3.08
CA PRO A 208 -12.80 -18.46 -1.63
C PRO A 208 -12.15 -19.75 -1.08
N GLU A 209 -11.40 -19.62 0.01
CA GLU A 209 -10.80 -20.78 0.68
C GLU A 209 -11.86 -21.81 1.08
N CYS A 210 -11.46 -23.09 1.15
CA CYS A 210 -12.36 -24.18 1.52
C CYS A 210 -13.60 -24.32 0.61
N THR A 211 -13.46 -24.05 -0.69
CA THR A 211 -14.52 -24.24 -1.70
C THR A 211 -13.99 -24.99 -2.93
N GLY A 212 -14.91 -25.47 -3.79
CA GLY A 212 -14.55 -26.22 -5.00
C GLY A 212 -13.67 -27.44 -4.71
N GLY A 213 -12.66 -27.66 -5.55
CA GLY A 213 -11.71 -28.78 -5.38
C GLY A 213 -10.90 -28.75 -4.07
N TYR A 214 -10.83 -27.60 -3.38
CA TYR A 214 -10.17 -27.48 -2.08
C TYR A 214 -11.05 -27.91 -0.89
N ALA A 215 -12.36 -28.13 -1.12
CA ALA A 215 -13.28 -28.73 -0.16
C ALA A 215 -13.62 -30.18 -0.51
N GLU A 216 -13.45 -30.56 -1.78
CA GLU A 216 -13.76 -31.90 -2.26
C GLU A 216 -12.88 -32.94 -1.57
N ASN A 217 -13.52 -34.02 -1.08
CA ASN A 217 -12.87 -35.09 -0.31
C ASN A 217 -12.12 -34.64 0.95
N CYS A 218 -12.25 -33.38 1.36
CA CYS A 218 -11.78 -32.94 2.67
C CYS A 218 -12.70 -33.47 3.76
N GLU A 219 -12.15 -33.88 4.89
CA GLU A 219 -12.96 -34.25 6.04
C GLU A 219 -13.69 -33.02 6.60
N ALA A 220 -14.88 -33.24 7.15
CA ALA A 220 -15.63 -32.16 7.80
C ALA A 220 -14.79 -31.51 8.90
N THR A 221 -14.79 -30.17 8.95
CA THR A 221 -14.00 -29.36 9.90
C THR A 221 -12.49 -29.43 9.74
N ARG A 222 -11.96 -30.05 8.67
CA ARG A 222 -10.51 -30.17 8.43
C ARG A 222 -9.96 -29.18 7.41
N CYS A 223 -10.71 -28.13 7.06
CA CYS A 223 -10.13 -26.99 6.36
C CYS A 223 -9.45 -26.02 7.35
N THR A 224 -8.31 -26.45 7.88
CA THR A 224 -7.61 -25.76 8.99
C THR A 224 -6.13 -25.54 8.75
N ALA A 225 -5.54 -26.11 7.69
CA ALA A 225 -4.14 -25.87 7.36
C ALA A 225 -3.98 -24.44 6.82
N VAL A 226 -3.17 -23.59 7.46
CA VAL A 226 -2.95 -22.21 7.01
C VAL A 226 -1.64 -22.13 6.26
N VAL A 227 -1.72 -21.83 4.96
CA VAL A 227 -0.56 -21.67 4.06
C VAL A 227 -0.76 -20.39 3.26
N GLY A 228 0.22 -19.49 3.24
CA GLY A 228 0.11 -18.23 2.50
C GLY A 228 -1.07 -17.33 2.88
N GLY A 229 -1.53 -17.40 4.14
CA GLY A 229 -2.65 -16.61 4.65
C GLY A 229 -4.04 -17.17 4.32
N SER A 230 -4.14 -18.34 3.69
CA SER A 230 -5.42 -18.99 3.36
C SER A 230 -5.49 -20.41 3.93
N LYS A 231 -6.71 -20.91 4.11
CA LYS A 231 -6.99 -22.25 4.63
C LYS A 231 -7.11 -23.29 3.53
N TYR A 232 -6.53 -24.45 3.83
CA TYR A 232 -6.52 -25.63 2.98
C TYR A 232 -6.92 -26.86 3.81
N CYS A 233 -7.18 -27.97 3.12
CA CYS A 233 -7.48 -29.21 3.78
C CYS A 233 -6.25 -29.76 4.52
N SER A 234 -6.37 -29.93 5.84
CA SER A 234 -5.34 -30.54 6.71
C SER A 234 -5.50 -32.05 6.84
N LYS A 235 -6.69 -32.58 6.58
CA LYS A 235 -6.97 -34.02 6.53
C LYS A 235 -8.08 -34.35 5.55
N CYS A 236 -7.76 -35.22 4.59
CA CYS A 236 -8.67 -35.76 3.60
C CYS A 236 -9.38 -37.01 4.11
N ARG A 237 -10.47 -37.39 3.44
CA ARG A 237 -11.14 -38.68 3.67
C ARG A 237 -10.22 -39.84 3.34
N THR A 238 -10.49 -41.00 3.94
CA THR A 238 -9.78 -42.26 3.62
C THR A 238 -9.77 -42.52 2.10
N GLY A 239 -8.60 -42.90 1.58
CA GLY A 239 -8.36 -43.07 0.15
C GLY A 239 -7.88 -41.80 -0.58
N TYR A 240 -7.61 -40.71 0.16
CA TYR A 240 -7.07 -39.45 -0.34
C TYR A 240 -5.97 -38.91 0.57
N ALA A 241 -5.10 -38.05 0.04
CA ALA A 241 -4.10 -37.31 0.81
C ALA A 241 -3.97 -35.86 0.29
N PRO A 242 -3.59 -34.87 1.13
CA PRO A 242 -3.53 -33.47 0.72
C PRO A 242 -2.22 -33.17 -0.02
N VAL A 243 -2.32 -32.76 -1.29
CA VAL A 243 -1.20 -32.24 -2.09
C VAL A 243 -1.55 -30.86 -2.60
N ASP A 244 -0.72 -29.87 -2.28
CA ASP A 244 -0.97 -28.44 -2.51
C ASP A 244 -2.36 -28.00 -2.00
N GLY A 245 -2.81 -28.63 -0.90
CA GLY A 245 -4.09 -28.37 -0.24
C GLY A 245 -5.32 -29.00 -0.89
N ILE A 246 -5.16 -29.77 -1.97
CA ILE A 246 -6.23 -30.53 -2.63
C ILE A 246 -6.14 -32.01 -2.21
N CYS A 247 -7.29 -32.61 -1.91
CA CYS A 247 -7.37 -34.04 -1.61
C CYS A 247 -7.30 -34.88 -2.89
N VAL A 248 -6.12 -35.44 -3.15
CA VAL A 248 -5.84 -36.27 -4.32
C VAL A 248 -5.95 -37.75 -3.98
N SER A 249 -6.51 -38.54 -4.89
CA SER A 249 -6.75 -39.98 -4.66
C SER A 249 -5.44 -40.75 -4.50
N THR A 250 -5.42 -41.68 -3.55
CA THR A 250 -4.27 -42.56 -3.26
C THR A 250 -4.50 -44.00 -3.74
N ALA A 251 -5.67 -44.29 -4.30
CA ALA A 251 -6.13 -45.65 -4.62
C ALA A 251 -5.38 -46.31 -5.79
N SER A 252 -4.81 -45.51 -6.71
CA SER A 252 -4.19 -46.03 -7.95
C SER A 252 -2.66 -45.94 -7.93
N ARG A 253 -2.12 -44.88 -7.34
CA ARG A 253 -0.70 -44.59 -7.24
C ARG A 253 -0.48 -43.56 -6.12
N ALA A 254 0.69 -43.59 -5.48
CA ALA A 254 1.11 -42.50 -4.62
C ALA A 254 1.06 -41.16 -5.39
N PRO A 255 0.38 -40.13 -4.86
CA PRO A 255 0.38 -38.80 -5.45
C PRO A 255 1.79 -38.23 -5.56
N ALA A 256 2.00 -37.33 -6.52
CA ALA A 256 3.28 -36.68 -6.70
C ALA A 256 3.73 -35.99 -5.41
N GLY A 257 4.95 -36.28 -4.95
CA GLY A 257 5.55 -35.64 -3.78
C GLY A 257 5.02 -36.08 -2.43
N CYS A 258 4.08 -37.03 -2.34
CA CYS A 258 3.45 -37.46 -1.09
C CYS A 258 3.55 -38.98 -0.90
N THR A 259 4.04 -39.40 0.28
CA THR A 259 3.89 -40.76 0.80
C THR A 259 2.57 -40.81 1.58
N PRO A 260 1.53 -41.51 1.08
CA PRO A 260 0.21 -41.45 1.69
C PRO A 260 0.12 -42.14 3.05
N GLY A 261 -0.53 -41.47 4.00
CA GLY A 261 -1.02 -42.03 5.26
C GLY A 261 -2.56 -42.10 5.29
N ASP A 262 -3.15 -42.13 6.49
CA ASP A 262 -4.62 -42.06 6.65
C ASP A 262 -5.13 -40.61 6.54
N GLY A 263 -5.49 -40.21 5.32
CA GLY A 263 -6.05 -38.88 5.06
C GLY A 263 -5.02 -37.74 5.06
N VAL A 264 -3.74 -38.06 5.24
CA VAL A 264 -2.61 -37.11 5.31
C VAL A 264 -1.44 -37.64 4.47
N CYS A 265 -0.40 -36.83 4.32
CA CYS A 265 0.91 -37.30 3.86
C CYS A 265 1.81 -37.58 5.07
N ASP A 266 2.35 -38.80 5.18
CA ASP A 266 3.27 -39.18 6.27
C ASP A 266 4.68 -38.63 6.01
N ALA A 267 5.05 -38.48 4.75
CA ALA A 267 6.30 -37.87 4.30
C ALA A 267 6.11 -37.21 2.94
N CYS A 268 6.95 -36.23 2.63
CA CYS A 268 7.01 -35.61 1.32
C CYS A 268 8.31 -35.96 0.61
N THR A 269 8.34 -35.82 -0.72
CA THR A 269 9.51 -36.16 -1.54
C THR A 269 9.73 -35.14 -2.65
N GLY A 270 10.96 -35.10 -3.19
CA GLY A 270 11.29 -34.22 -4.30
C GLY A 270 11.28 -32.75 -3.90
N THR A 271 10.48 -31.93 -4.60
CA THR A 271 10.37 -30.48 -4.36
C THR A 271 9.25 -30.11 -3.38
N TYR A 272 8.68 -31.10 -2.69
CA TYR A 272 7.58 -30.92 -1.74
C TYR A 272 8.08 -30.97 -0.31
N PHE A 273 7.46 -30.19 0.57
CA PHE A 273 7.72 -30.22 2.01
C PHE A 273 6.43 -30.48 2.80
N LEU A 274 6.58 -31.12 3.96
CA LEU A 274 5.47 -31.46 4.84
C LEU A 274 5.06 -30.24 5.68
N GLN A 275 3.80 -29.83 5.56
CA GLN A 275 3.21 -28.76 6.35
C GLN A 275 1.76 -29.11 6.68
N SER A 276 1.40 -29.07 7.96
CA SER A 276 0.00 -29.21 8.41
C SER A 276 -0.73 -30.46 7.85
N GLY A 277 -0.04 -31.59 7.73
CA GLY A 277 -0.60 -32.87 7.27
C GLY A 277 -0.63 -33.07 5.74
N GLY A 278 -0.17 -32.09 4.96
CA GLY A 278 -0.11 -32.17 3.49
C GLY A 278 1.26 -31.87 2.92
N CYS A 279 1.49 -32.26 1.67
CA CYS A 279 2.70 -31.95 0.93
C CYS A 279 2.48 -30.73 0.02
N TYR A 280 3.31 -29.71 0.18
CA TYR A 280 3.22 -28.46 -0.59
C TYR A 280 4.49 -28.26 -1.42
N ASN A 281 4.34 -27.85 -2.68
CA ASN A 281 5.47 -27.62 -3.57
C ASN A 281 6.16 -26.28 -3.24
N ALA A 282 7.46 -26.30 -2.89
CA ALA A 282 8.20 -25.08 -2.55
C ALA A 282 8.42 -24.14 -3.76
N GLY A 283 8.29 -24.64 -4.99
CA GLY A 283 8.47 -23.85 -6.22
C GLY A 283 7.21 -23.11 -6.69
N THR A 284 6.03 -23.44 -6.16
CA THR A 284 4.75 -22.89 -6.65
C THR A 284 3.80 -22.51 -5.53
N PHE A 285 2.89 -21.58 -5.82
CA PHE A 285 1.84 -21.20 -4.86
C PHE A 285 0.92 -22.39 -4.52
N PRO A 286 0.52 -22.62 -3.26
CA PRO A 286 0.82 -21.79 -2.09
C PRO A 286 2.11 -22.19 -1.35
N GLY A 287 2.74 -23.33 -1.66
CA GLY A 287 3.89 -23.84 -0.90
C GLY A 287 5.08 -22.88 -0.86
N ASN A 288 5.34 -22.17 -1.95
CA ASN A 288 6.40 -21.15 -2.04
C ASN A 288 6.25 -19.97 -1.05
N THR A 289 5.05 -19.79 -0.48
CA THR A 289 4.80 -18.77 0.55
C THR A 289 5.26 -19.20 1.94
N SER A 290 5.43 -20.50 2.16
CA SER A 290 5.92 -21.05 3.43
C SER A 290 7.36 -21.51 3.32
N CYS A 291 7.78 -22.05 2.17
CA CYS A 291 9.11 -22.61 1.97
C CYS A 291 9.77 -22.12 0.69
N ILE A 292 11.03 -21.68 0.78
CA ILE A 292 11.85 -21.28 -0.38
C ILE A 292 12.50 -22.51 -1.03
N VAL A 293 13.01 -23.44 -0.21
CA VAL A 293 13.73 -24.63 -0.69
C VAL A 293 13.26 -25.85 0.10
N ALA A 294 12.68 -26.83 -0.58
CA ALA A 294 12.40 -28.14 -0.02
C ALA A 294 13.64 -29.04 -0.16
N SER A 295 14.00 -29.71 0.91
CA SER A 295 15.01 -30.77 0.95
C SER A 295 14.41 -32.07 0.40
N GLY A 296 15.25 -32.93 -0.17
CA GLY A 296 14.82 -34.19 -0.79
C GLY A 296 14.15 -35.19 0.17
N ASP A 297 14.29 -34.98 1.48
CA ASP A 297 13.64 -35.74 2.57
C ASP A 297 12.25 -35.19 2.95
N GLY A 298 11.70 -34.22 2.21
CA GLY A 298 10.37 -33.69 2.44
C GLY A 298 10.28 -32.59 3.50
N LYS A 299 11.41 -31.99 3.86
CA LYS A 299 11.50 -30.90 4.85
C LYS A 299 11.70 -29.55 4.17
N CYS A 300 11.31 -28.47 4.82
CA CYS A 300 11.73 -27.14 4.36
C CYS A 300 13.12 -26.80 4.91
N ALA A 301 14.05 -26.43 4.02
CA ALA A 301 15.39 -25.97 4.39
C ALA A 301 15.41 -24.48 4.78
N THR A 302 14.56 -23.67 4.16
CA THR A 302 14.51 -22.22 4.40
C THR A 302 13.08 -21.73 4.30
N CYS A 303 12.54 -21.24 5.41
CA CYS A 303 11.17 -20.75 5.45
C CYS A 303 11.05 -19.37 4.81
N ALA A 304 10.05 -19.20 3.94
CA ALA A 304 9.81 -17.96 3.21
C ALA A 304 9.29 -16.82 4.10
N ASN A 305 8.74 -17.17 5.27
CA ASN A 305 8.20 -16.23 6.25
C ASN A 305 9.27 -15.69 7.24
N GLY A 306 10.55 -15.97 7.00
CA GLY A 306 11.66 -15.49 7.82
C GLY A 306 11.84 -16.22 9.15
N GLN A 307 11.18 -17.35 9.35
CA GLN A 307 11.32 -18.20 10.52
C GLN A 307 12.38 -19.29 10.30
N ASP A 308 12.88 -19.85 11.40
CA ASP A 308 13.66 -21.08 11.33
C ASP A 308 12.73 -22.27 11.13
N ALA A 309 13.12 -23.18 10.23
CA ALA A 309 12.42 -24.44 10.08
C ALA A 309 12.57 -25.28 11.36
N ASP A 310 11.50 -25.94 11.77
CA ASP A 310 11.54 -26.82 12.94
C ASP A 310 12.60 -27.91 12.72
N PRO A 311 13.58 -28.08 13.62
CA PRO A 311 14.71 -28.99 13.39
C PRO A 311 14.30 -30.47 13.25
N GLN A 312 13.17 -30.86 13.82
CA GLN A 312 12.71 -32.24 13.81
C GLN A 312 11.88 -32.53 12.56
N THR A 313 10.89 -31.69 12.31
CA THR A 313 9.87 -31.89 11.27
C THR A 313 10.19 -31.17 9.96
N GLY A 314 11.03 -30.14 9.99
CA GLY A 314 11.29 -29.26 8.84
C GLY A 314 10.09 -28.39 8.47
N SER A 315 9.05 -28.32 9.31
CA SER A 315 7.89 -27.47 9.09
C SER A 315 8.21 -26.02 9.42
N CYS A 316 7.59 -25.09 8.72
CA CYS A 316 7.78 -23.66 8.95
C CYS A 316 6.74 -23.14 9.94
N PRO A 317 7.15 -22.56 11.09
CA PRO A 317 6.24 -21.98 12.07
C PRO A 317 5.40 -20.87 11.44
N SER A 318 4.08 -20.89 11.64
CA SER A 318 3.19 -19.85 11.09
C SER A 318 3.40 -18.49 11.77
N CYS A 319 3.26 -17.42 10.99
CA CYS A 319 3.19 -16.06 11.49
C CYS A 319 1.76 -15.70 11.96
N PRO A 320 1.59 -14.59 12.71
CA PRO A 320 0.27 -14.08 13.09
C PRO A 320 -0.65 -13.88 11.87
N ALA A 321 -1.96 -13.74 12.13
CA ALA A 321 -2.94 -13.58 11.06
C ALA A 321 -2.59 -12.42 10.10
N ASN A 322 -2.72 -12.68 8.79
CA ASN A 322 -2.42 -11.74 7.71
C ASN A 322 -0.95 -11.26 7.62
N CYS A 323 -0.06 -11.91 8.36
CA CYS A 323 1.37 -11.62 8.37
C CYS A 323 2.13 -12.57 7.44
N SER A 324 2.87 -12.03 6.47
CA SER A 324 3.69 -12.79 5.53
C SER A 324 5.07 -13.10 6.08
N LYS A 325 5.64 -12.20 6.90
CA LYS A 325 6.90 -12.43 7.62
C LYS A 325 6.83 -11.94 9.05
N CYS A 326 7.45 -12.68 9.95
CA CYS A 326 7.48 -12.35 11.36
C CYS A 326 8.87 -12.65 11.95
N SER A 327 9.08 -12.17 13.17
CA SER A 327 10.28 -12.44 13.98
C SER A 327 9.87 -12.86 15.40
N GLY A 328 10.73 -13.61 16.08
CA GLY A 328 10.50 -14.08 17.44
C GLY A 328 10.10 -15.56 17.52
N ASP A 329 10.09 -16.08 18.74
CA ASP A 329 9.82 -17.49 19.02
C ASP A 329 8.33 -17.85 18.91
N SER A 330 8.00 -19.13 19.14
CA SER A 330 6.64 -19.67 19.01
C SER A 330 5.59 -19.02 19.91
N SER A 331 5.99 -18.31 20.97
CA SER A 331 5.11 -17.72 21.98
C SER A 331 4.94 -16.21 21.84
N ALA A 332 5.85 -15.52 21.13
CA ALA A 332 5.84 -14.06 20.99
C ALA A 332 6.25 -13.61 19.57
N LYS A 333 5.55 -14.09 18.53
CA LYS A 333 5.82 -13.67 17.15
C LYS A 333 5.32 -12.25 16.89
N THR A 334 6.23 -11.38 16.45
CA THR A 334 5.93 -10.03 16.02
C THR A 334 5.92 -9.97 14.49
N CYS A 335 4.88 -9.38 13.90
CA CYS A 335 4.82 -9.25 12.45
C CYS A 335 5.80 -8.19 11.95
N THR A 336 6.50 -8.50 10.86
CA THR A 336 7.46 -7.60 10.19
C THR A 336 7.01 -7.22 8.78
N GLU A 337 6.22 -8.07 8.13
CA GLU A 337 5.68 -7.84 6.79
C GLU A 337 4.27 -8.44 6.67
N CYS A 338 3.35 -7.68 6.05
CA CYS A 338 1.98 -8.13 5.82
C CYS A 338 1.80 -8.71 4.42
N TYR A 339 0.79 -9.57 4.25
CA TYR A 339 0.35 -9.94 2.91
C TYR A 339 -0.20 -8.72 2.15
N SER A 340 -0.21 -8.77 0.82
CA SER A 340 -0.86 -7.76 0.00
C SER A 340 -2.31 -7.54 0.41
N GLY A 341 -2.79 -6.30 0.31
CA GLY A 341 -4.10 -5.89 0.82
C GLY A 341 -4.12 -5.52 2.31
N TYR A 342 -2.99 -5.61 2.99
CA TYR A 342 -2.84 -5.24 4.40
C TYR A 342 -1.64 -4.31 4.63
N TYR A 343 -1.76 -3.41 5.61
CA TYR A 343 -0.67 -2.60 6.14
C TYR A 343 -0.32 -2.99 7.58
N LEU A 344 0.92 -2.75 7.99
CA LEU A 344 1.38 -3.00 9.35
C LEU A 344 1.09 -1.79 10.23
N ASP A 345 0.32 -1.97 11.31
CA ASP A 345 0.01 -0.88 12.24
C ASP A 345 1.07 -0.71 13.34
N ALA A 346 0.86 0.28 14.23
CA ALA A 346 1.78 0.59 15.33
C ALA A 346 1.95 -0.59 16.32
N GLY A 347 0.92 -1.43 16.47
CA GLY A 347 0.95 -2.64 17.30
C GLY A 347 1.59 -3.84 16.61
N LYS A 348 2.17 -3.66 15.41
CA LYS A 348 2.73 -4.74 14.58
C LYS A 348 1.67 -5.78 14.19
N VAL A 349 0.43 -5.32 13.97
CA VAL A 349 -0.69 -6.13 13.49
C VAL A 349 -1.02 -5.73 12.06
N CYS A 350 -1.28 -6.72 11.21
CA CYS A 350 -1.68 -6.49 9.82
C CYS A 350 -3.17 -6.16 9.73
N LYS A 351 -3.46 -4.96 9.24
CA LYS A 351 -4.80 -4.39 9.08
C LYS A 351 -5.11 -4.22 7.60
N LYS A 352 -6.36 -4.47 7.17
CA LYS A 352 -6.73 -4.32 5.76
C LYS A 352 -6.49 -2.89 5.31
N CYS A 353 -6.08 -2.68 4.06
CA CYS A 353 -5.88 -1.33 3.49
C CYS A 353 -7.14 -0.45 3.56
N SER A 354 -8.33 -1.03 3.69
CA SER A 354 -9.61 -0.33 3.86
C SER A 354 -10.05 -0.13 5.32
N GLU A 355 -9.32 -0.66 6.29
CA GLU A 355 -9.62 -0.56 7.72
C GLU A 355 -8.79 0.56 8.36
N THR A 356 -9.37 1.27 9.33
CA THR A 356 -8.65 2.27 10.13
C THR A 356 -8.12 1.62 11.41
N SER A 357 -6.87 1.89 11.77
CA SER A 357 -6.25 1.45 13.03
C SER A 357 -5.42 2.58 13.63
N GLY A 358 -5.81 3.03 14.83
CA GLY A 358 -5.21 4.19 15.48
C GLY A 358 -5.28 5.43 14.59
N ASN A 359 -4.12 6.04 14.33
CA ASN A 359 -3.98 7.21 13.47
C ASN A 359 -3.79 6.88 11.98
N ILE A 360 -3.88 5.62 11.57
CA ILE A 360 -3.80 5.23 10.16
C ILE A 360 -5.22 5.03 9.64
N GLN A 361 -5.64 5.86 8.69
CA GLN A 361 -6.96 5.78 8.06
C GLN A 361 -6.93 4.86 6.84
N GLY A 362 -7.84 3.89 6.81
CA GLY A 362 -8.02 3.01 5.65
C GLY A 362 -8.66 3.73 4.47
N VAL A 363 -8.34 3.29 3.25
CA VAL A 363 -8.94 3.78 2.00
C VAL A 363 -9.90 2.70 1.45
N PRO A 364 -11.20 3.00 1.27
CA PRO A 364 -12.15 2.06 0.70
C PRO A 364 -11.71 1.51 -0.65
N SER A 365 -12.00 0.24 -0.91
CA SER A 365 -11.63 -0.47 -2.16
C SER A 365 -10.13 -0.49 -2.46
N CYS A 366 -9.27 -0.16 -1.49
CA CYS A 366 -7.84 -0.24 -1.67
C CYS A 366 -7.33 -1.67 -1.53
N MET A 367 -6.74 -2.20 -2.61
CA MET A 367 -6.23 -3.57 -2.70
C MET A 367 -4.74 -3.69 -2.38
N SER A 368 -4.03 -2.56 -2.37
CA SER A 368 -2.61 -2.49 -2.07
C SER A 368 -2.25 -1.11 -1.57
N CYS A 369 -1.54 -1.04 -0.45
CA CYS A 369 -1.28 0.22 0.21
C CYS A 369 0.02 0.25 0.98
N LYS A 370 0.44 1.45 1.35
CA LYS A 370 1.53 1.71 2.30
C LYS A 370 1.02 2.57 3.44
N ALA A 371 1.35 2.16 4.68
CA ALA A 371 1.07 2.96 5.86
C ALA A 371 1.95 4.22 5.89
N PRO A 372 1.42 5.36 6.36
CA PRO A 372 2.23 6.54 6.63
C PRO A 372 3.25 6.26 7.74
N SER A 373 4.40 6.92 7.70
CA SER A 373 5.44 6.79 8.73
C SER A 373 5.05 7.60 9.97
N SER A 374 4.76 6.91 11.09
CA SER A 374 4.50 7.50 12.42
C SER A 374 3.49 8.67 12.43
N PRO A 375 2.23 8.45 12.00
CA PRO A 375 1.24 9.53 11.93
C PRO A 375 0.82 10.03 13.32
N SER A 376 1.01 11.33 13.57
CA SER A 376 0.55 12.02 14.80
C SER A 376 -0.94 12.36 14.78
N ALA A 377 -1.54 12.44 13.60
CA ALA A 377 -2.97 12.64 13.36
C ALA A 377 -3.51 11.59 12.39
N LEU A 378 -4.83 11.46 12.30
CA LEU A 378 -5.47 10.51 11.40
C LEU A 378 -5.04 10.77 9.94
N THR A 379 -4.23 9.86 9.39
CA THR A 379 -3.58 10.01 8.08
C THR A 379 -3.92 8.80 7.21
N PRO A 380 -4.41 8.98 5.97
CA PRO A 380 -4.76 7.88 5.10
C PRO A 380 -3.55 7.06 4.67
N VAL A 381 -3.74 5.76 4.48
CA VAL A 381 -2.78 4.93 3.75
C VAL A 381 -2.63 5.46 2.32
N THR A 382 -1.42 5.37 1.77
CA THR A 382 -1.20 5.60 0.34
C THR A 382 -1.71 4.38 -0.41
N CYS A 383 -2.83 4.52 -1.13
CA CYS A 383 -3.36 3.44 -1.94
C CYS A 383 -2.65 3.38 -3.29
N TYR A 384 -2.11 2.22 -3.67
CA TYR A 384 -1.42 2.04 -4.95
C TYR A 384 -2.30 1.40 -6.01
N VAL A 385 -3.25 0.55 -5.59
CA VAL A 385 -4.16 -0.17 -6.48
C VAL A 385 -5.54 -0.16 -5.85
N THR A 386 -6.51 0.35 -6.58
CA THR A 386 -7.92 0.25 -6.22
C THR A 386 -8.59 -0.90 -6.96
N GLN A 387 -9.65 -1.46 -6.37
CA GLN A 387 -10.52 -2.38 -7.08
C GLN A 387 -11.24 -1.59 -8.18
N GLN A 388 -10.88 -1.84 -9.45
CA GLN A 388 -11.71 -1.38 -10.55
C GLN A 388 -13.10 -1.99 -10.35
N ARG A 389 -14.11 -1.13 -10.17
CA ARG A 389 -15.50 -1.54 -10.37
C ARG A 389 -15.56 -2.05 -11.80
N THR A 390 -15.69 -3.36 -11.98
CA THR A 390 -16.20 -3.91 -13.22
C THR A 390 -17.68 -3.53 -13.26
N ASP A 391 -17.95 -2.26 -13.61
CA ASP A 391 -19.24 -1.92 -14.16
C ASP A 391 -19.27 -2.59 -15.52
N ASP A 392 -20.08 -3.64 -15.63
CA ASP A 392 -20.25 -4.43 -16.83
C ASP A 392 -20.54 -3.53 -18.05
N GLY A 393 -19.56 -3.42 -18.95
CA GLY A 393 -19.72 -3.05 -20.36
C GLY A 393 -20.13 -1.62 -20.68
N ALA A 394 -19.16 -0.77 -21.02
CA ALA A 394 -19.14 0.06 -22.24
C ALA A 394 -17.91 0.99 -22.23
N GLY A 395 -17.19 1.04 -23.34
CA GLY A 395 -16.02 1.90 -23.51
C GLY A 395 -16.35 3.39 -23.39
N GLY A 396 -15.37 4.16 -22.92
CA GLY A 396 -15.44 5.62 -22.91
C GLY A 396 -14.41 6.24 -21.98
N SER A 397 -13.26 6.59 -22.55
CA SER A 397 -12.35 7.57 -21.96
C SER A 397 -13.11 8.85 -21.60
N VAL A 398 -12.99 9.33 -20.36
CA VAL A 398 -12.77 10.75 -20.03
C VAL A 398 -12.31 10.90 -18.57
N ASN A 399 -11.36 11.81 -18.37
CA ASN A 399 -10.91 12.33 -17.09
C ASN A 399 -12.07 12.91 -16.27
N LYS A 400 -12.17 12.55 -14.98
CA LYS A 400 -12.58 13.50 -13.93
C LYS A 400 -12.27 12.97 -12.54
N GLY A 401 -11.50 13.75 -11.78
CA GLY A 401 -11.27 13.52 -10.36
C GLY A 401 -12.55 13.68 -9.54
N GLY A 402 -12.54 13.00 -8.39
CA GLY A 402 -13.19 13.44 -7.15
C GLY A 402 -14.71 13.65 -7.19
N LEU A 403 -15.45 12.63 -6.78
CA LEU A 403 -16.29 12.60 -5.58
C LEU A 403 -17.30 11.46 -5.69
N SER A 404 -17.44 10.71 -4.58
CA SER A 404 -18.38 9.61 -4.43
C SER A 404 -19.81 10.04 -4.79
N THR A 405 -20.36 9.46 -5.85
CA THR A 405 -21.74 9.64 -6.33
C THR A 405 -22.79 9.02 -5.39
N GLY A 406 -22.44 8.71 -4.15
CA GLY A 406 -23.31 8.08 -3.15
C GLY A 406 -24.11 9.04 -2.26
N ALA A 407 -24.12 10.35 -2.51
CA ALA A 407 -24.84 11.34 -1.69
C ALA A 407 -25.73 12.33 -2.47
N ILE A 408 -25.87 12.20 -3.80
CA ILE A 408 -26.67 13.14 -4.62
C ILE A 408 -27.74 12.38 -5.42
N ALA A 409 -28.56 11.60 -4.73
CA ALA A 409 -29.82 11.06 -5.25
C ALA A 409 -30.98 11.17 -4.24
N GLY A 410 -30.96 12.21 -3.37
CA GLY A 410 -31.96 12.39 -2.33
C GLY A 410 -32.40 13.82 -2.03
N ILE A 411 -31.96 14.84 -2.80
CA ILE A 411 -32.30 16.25 -2.52
C ILE A 411 -33.13 16.92 -3.64
N ALA A 412 -33.27 16.30 -4.81
CA ALA A 412 -34.10 16.87 -5.88
C ALA A 412 -35.62 16.61 -5.72
N VAL A 413 -36.02 15.59 -4.96
CA VAL A 413 -37.44 15.24 -4.80
C VAL A 413 -38.12 16.04 -3.68
N ALA A 414 -37.38 16.39 -2.62
CA ALA A 414 -37.94 17.17 -1.50
C ALA A 414 -38.28 18.61 -1.92
N VAL A 415 -37.44 19.25 -2.75
CA VAL A 415 -37.68 20.63 -3.22
C VAL A 415 -38.88 20.70 -4.17
N VAL A 416 -39.04 19.72 -5.06
CA VAL A 416 -40.20 19.67 -5.97
C VAL A 416 -41.51 19.40 -5.22
N ILE A 417 -41.51 18.56 -4.18
CA ILE A 417 -42.70 18.34 -3.34
C ILE A 417 -43.04 19.59 -2.53
N VAL A 418 -42.04 20.29 -1.97
CA VAL A 418 -42.27 21.51 -1.18
C VAL A 418 -42.76 22.66 -2.07
N VAL A 419 -42.14 22.87 -3.23
CA VAL A 419 -42.56 23.91 -4.18
C VAL A 419 -43.91 23.56 -4.82
N GLY A 420 -44.13 22.29 -5.19
CA GLY A 420 -45.43 21.83 -5.70
C GLY A 420 -46.55 21.94 -4.67
N GLY A 421 -46.27 21.62 -3.41
CA GLY A 421 -47.21 21.79 -2.29
C GLY A 421 -47.53 23.26 -1.99
N LEU A 422 -46.53 24.14 -2.02
CA LEU A 422 -46.71 25.59 -1.84
C LEU A 422 -47.53 26.22 -2.97
N VAL A 423 -47.26 25.85 -4.23
CA VAL A 423 -48.02 26.35 -5.38
C VAL A 423 -49.46 25.83 -5.35
N GLY A 424 -49.66 24.54 -5.01
CA GLY A 424 -51.00 23.97 -4.86
C GLY A 424 -51.80 24.63 -3.73
N PHE A 425 -51.17 24.89 -2.59
CA PHE A 425 -51.80 25.60 -1.47
C PHE A 425 -52.16 27.04 -1.81
N LEU A 426 -51.28 27.77 -2.52
CA LEU A 426 -51.55 29.13 -2.95
C LEU A 426 -52.68 29.19 -4.01
N CYS A 427 -52.70 28.27 -4.98
CA CYS A 427 -53.80 28.19 -5.93
C CYS A 427 -55.13 27.88 -5.24
N TRP A 428 -55.16 26.95 -4.28
CA TRP A 428 -56.37 26.67 -3.51
C TRP A 428 -56.81 27.86 -2.67
N TRP A 429 -55.87 28.53 -2.00
CA TRP A 429 -56.16 29.69 -1.14
C TRP A 429 -56.72 30.87 -1.94
N PHE A 430 -56.17 31.17 -3.13
CA PHE A 430 -56.66 32.29 -3.94
C PHE A 430 -57.94 31.96 -4.74
N LEU A 431 -58.15 30.71 -5.16
CA LEU A 431 -59.32 30.33 -5.97
C LEU A 431 -60.54 29.97 -5.13
N CYS A 432 -60.38 29.35 -3.95
CA CYS A 432 -61.50 28.85 -3.15
C CYS A 432 -61.87 29.75 -1.95
N ARG A 433 -61.02 30.70 -1.55
CA ARG A 433 -61.33 31.61 -0.43
C ARG A 433 -62.08 32.88 -0.86
N GLY A 434 -62.30 33.08 -2.16
CA GLY A 434 -63.08 34.21 -2.71
C GLY A 434 -64.59 33.98 -2.79
N LYS A 435 -65.13 32.91 -2.20
CA LYS A 435 -66.56 32.62 -2.20
C LYS A 435 -67.03 32.05 -0.86
N ALA A 436 -66.81 32.83 0.19
CA ALA A 436 -67.52 32.74 1.47
C ALA A 436 -67.87 34.16 1.92
#